data_AF-Q4PJ33-F1
#
_entry.id   AF-Q4PJ33-F1
#
_cell.length_a   1.000
_cell.length_b   1.000
_cell.length_c   1.000
_cell.angle_alpha   90.00
_cell.angle_beta   90.00
_cell.angle_gamma   90.00
#
_symmetry.space_group_name_H-M   'P 1'
#
loop_
_entity.id
_entity.type
_entity.pdbx_description
1 polymer ?
#
loop_
_entity_poly.entity_id
_entity_poly.type
_entity_poly.pdbx_seq_one_letter_code
_entity_poly.pdbx_strand_id
1 'polypeptide(L)'
;MYKWDNKKPTAQMLGRWQPFHDGHYALFEEIIKKTGQVCIQIRDVQGVDDNPFDFETVKKKIEERLNPKYEGRFKIVLVPNITNICYGRGVGYKIEEIVLNEETQKISATKIRAKMREDGELK
;
A
#
# COMPACT_ATOMS: atom_id res chain seq x y z
N MET A 1 10.11 -17.73 12.31
CA MET A 1 10.27 -16.76 11.21
C MET A 1 9.18 -17.04 10.18
N TYR A 2 8.41 -16.03 9.75
CA TYR A 2 7.42 -16.20 8.69
C TYR A 2 8.13 -16.34 7.34
N LYS A 3 7.62 -17.22 6.48
CA LYS A 3 8.12 -17.40 5.11
C LYS A 3 6.94 -17.28 4.17
N TRP A 4 7.11 -16.43 3.16
CA TRP A 4 6.12 -16.25 2.11
C TRP A 4 5.82 -17.57 1.38
N ASP A 5 4.55 -17.83 1.08
CA ASP A 5 4.10 -18.97 0.30
C ASP A 5 3.02 -18.55 -0.70
N ASN A 6 3.31 -18.64 -2.01
CA ASN A 6 2.35 -18.26 -3.05
C ASN A 6 1.06 -19.12 -3.07
N LYS A 7 1.02 -20.26 -2.37
CA LYS A 7 -0.17 -21.12 -2.30
C LYS A 7 -1.10 -20.77 -1.14
N LYS A 8 -0.66 -19.95 -0.18
CA LYS A 8 -1.48 -19.54 0.97
C LYS A 8 -2.46 -18.42 0.60
N PRO A 9 -3.60 -18.32 1.31
CA PRO A 9 -4.50 -17.17 1.18
C PRO A 9 -3.71 -15.85 1.26
N THR A 10 -4.00 -14.92 0.35
CA THR A 10 -3.28 -13.65 0.23
C THR A 10 -4.26 -12.54 -0.04
N ALA A 11 -4.16 -11.44 0.69
CA ALA A 11 -4.93 -10.25 0.38
C ALA A 11 -4.13 -9.32 -0.54
N GLN A 12 -4.82 -8.64 -1.45
CA GLN A 12 -4.24 -7.60 -2.29
C GLN A 12 -4.38 -6.25 -1.60
N MET A 13 -3.34 -5.43 -1.67
CA MET A 13 -3.36 -4.02 -1.26
C MET A 13 -2.77 -3.17 -2.38
N LEU A 14 -3.63 -2.56 -3.21
CA LEU A 14 -3.24 -1.79 -4.40
C LEU A 14 -3.29 -0.27 -4.12
N GLY A 15 -2.25 0.46 -4.51
CA GLY A 15 -2.23 1.91 -4.32
C GLY A 15 -1.03 2.60 -4.96
N ARG A 16 -1.00 3.93 -4.86
CA ARG A 16 0.13 4.77 -5.31
C ARG A 16 1.18 4.92 -4.21
N TRP A 17 0.72 5.04 -2.96
CA TRP A 17 1.55 5.16 -1.75
C TRP A 17 2.54 6.34 -1.80
N GLN A 18 2.04 7.54 -2.12
CA GLN A 18 2.82 8.74 -2.43
C GLN A 18 2.68 9.83 -1.35
N PRO A 19 3.23 9.69 -0.13
CA PRO A 19 4.04 8.59 0.38
C PRO A 19 3.21 7.52 1.13
N PHE A 20 3.85 6.39 1.48
CA PHE A 20 3.31 5.48 2.48
C PHE A 20 3.28 6.18 3.85
N HIS A 21 2.18 6.04 4.60
CA HIS A 21 1.92 6.81 5.82
C HIS A 21 1.10 6.00 6.82
N ASP A 22 0.85 6.54 8.01
CA ASP A 22 0.21 5.80 9.11
C ASP A 22 -1.19 5.27 8.79
N GLY A 23 -1.99 6.00 8.02
CA GLY A 23 -3.26 5.46 7.50
C GLY A 23 -3.09 4.19 6.66
N HIS A 24 -2.04 4.11 5.83
CA HIS A 24 -1.73 2.91 5.06
C HIS A 24 -1.20 1.78 5.94
N TYR A 25 -0.43 2.10 6.99
CA TYR A 25 0.02 1.11 7.98
C TYR A 25 -1.15 0.48 8.72
N ALA A 26 -2.08 1.29 9.25
CA ALA A 26 -3.29 0.81 9.90
C ALA A 26 -4.16 -0.04 8.95
N LEU A 27 -4.29 0.37 7.69
CA LEU A 27 -4.96 -0.44 6.66
C LEU A 27 -4.29 -1.81 6.51
N PHE A 28 -2.96 -1.85 6.39
CA PHE A 28 -2.20 -3.10 6.32
C PHE A 28 -2.44 -3.99 7.55
N GLU A 29 -2.45 -3.42 8.76
CA GLU A 29 -2.69 -4.18 10.00
C GLU A 29 -4.07 -4.85 10.04
N GLU A 30 -5.10 -4.24 9.45
CA GLU A 30 -6.41 -4.89 9.34
C GLU A 30 -6.44 -5.95 8.24
N ILE A 31 -5.79 -5.69 7.10
CA ILE A 31 -5.74 -6.64 5.97
C ILE A 31 -4.98 -7.91 6.36
N ILE A 32 -3.81 -7.79 7.00
CA ILE A 32 -2.94 -8.94 7.33
C ILE A 32 -3.61 -9.93 8.30
N LYS A 33 -4.58 -9.48 9.12
CA LYS A 33 -5.36 -10.34 10.03
C LYS A 33 -6.23 -11.35 9.28
N LYS A 34 -6.65 -11.06 8.05
CA LYS A 34 -7.57 -11.91 7.27
C LYS A 34 -6.88 -13.13 6.66
N THR A 35 -5.72 -12.94 6.04
CA THR A 35 -5.08 -13.96 5.21
C THR A 35 -3.72 -14.39 5.72
N GLY A 36 -3.14 -13.63 6.65
CA GLY A 36 -1.82 -13.90 7.19
C GLY A 36 -0.66 -13.42 6.31
N GLN A 37 -0.90 -13.14 5.03
CA GLN A 37 0.04 -12.50 4.12
C GLN A 37 -0.64 -11.52 3.14
N VAL A 38 0.09 -10.48 2.72
CA VAL A 38 -0.42 -9.39 1.85
C VAL A 38 0.50 -9.14 0.65
N CYS A 39 -0.09 -9.08 -0.54
CA CYS A 39 0.57 -8.60 -1.75
C CYS A 39 0.30 -7.10 -1.91
N ILE A 40 1.30 -6.28 -1.62
CA ILE A 40 1.25 -4.82 -1.77
C ILE A 40 1.66 -4.47 -3.20
N GLN A 41 0.76 -3.85 -3.93
CA GLN A 41 0.97 -3.44 -5.32
C GLN A 41 1.16 -1.93 -5.39
N ILE A 42 2.29 -1.50 -5.93
CA ILE A 42 2.63 -0.08 -6.14
C ILE A 42 2.34 0.24 -7.60
N ARG A 43 1.43 1.18 -7.86
CA ARG A 43 1.16 1.70 -9.21
C ARG A 43 2.37 2.49 -9.72
N ASP A 44 2.76 2.22 -10.95
CA ASP A 44 3.78 2.97 -11.68
C ASP A 44 3.23 4.30 -12.18
N VAL A 45 3.34 5.34 -11.34
CA VAL A 45 2.73 6.66 -11.55
C VAL A 45 3.69 7.82 -11.28
N GLN A 46 4.99 7.57 -11.13
CA GLN A 46 5.94 8.65 -10.90
C GLN A 46 5.84 9.69 -12.05
N GLY A 47 5.73 10.96 -11.69
CA GLY A 47 5.62 12.05 -12.66
C GLY A 47 4.26 12.19 -13.35
N VAL A 48 3.31 11.30 -13.08
CA VAL A 48 1.90 11.49 -13.45
C VAL A 48 1.24 12.24 -12.31
N ASP A 49 0.57 13.37 -12.58
CA ASP A 49 -0.04 14.23 -11.55
C ASP A 49 0.94 14.55 -10.39
N ASP A 50 0.41 14.67 -9.16
CA ASP A 50 1.18 14.88 -7.94
C ASP A 50 1.68 13.56 -7.32
N ASN A 51 2.53 12.82 -8.06
CA ASN A 51 3.17 11.59 -7.60
C ASN A 51 4.70 11.69 -7.73
N PRO A 52 5.39 12.24 -6.72
CA PRO A 52 6.80 12.60 -6.83
C PRO A 52 7.80 11.46 -6.62
N PHE A 53 7.42 10.37 -5.95
CA PHE A 53 8.33 9.30 -5.57
C PHE A 53 8.35 8.17 -6.61
N ASP A 54 9.52 7.63 -6.91
CA ASP A 54 9.68 6.42 -7.71
C ASP A 54 9.30 5.15 -6.92
N PHE A 55 9.25 4.02 -7.63
CA PHE A 55 8.94 2.72 -7.04
C PHE A 55 9.87 2.35 -5.89
N GLU A 56 11.19 2.50 -6.05
CA GLU A 56 12.16 2.07 -5.03
C GLU A 56 12.07 2.93 -3.76
N THR A 57 11.80 4.23 -3.89
CA THR A 57 11.57 5.13 -2.75
C THR A 57 10.33 4.70 -1.97
N VAL A 58 9.24 4.43 -2.66
CA VAL A 58 7.99 3.99 -2.02
C VAL A 58 8.17 2.62 -1.37
N LYS A 59 8.78 1.67 -2.09
CA LYS A 59 9.07 0.32 -1.61
C LYS A 59 9.92 0.35 -0.35
N LYS A 60 11.01 1.12 -0.34
CA LYS A 60 11.88 1.29 0.82
C LYS A 60 11.12 1.82 2.03
N LYS A 61 10.26 2.84 1.87
CA LYS A 61 9.43 3.37 2.96
C LYS A 61 8.46 2.33 3.52
N ILE A 62 7.89 1.48 2.67
CA ILE A 62 7.02 0.37 3.11
C ILE A 62 7.84 -0.67 3.89
N GLU A 63 8.98 -1.09 3.36
CA GLU A 63 9.88 -2.06 3.99
C GLU A 63 10.36 -1.58 5.37
N GLU A 64 10.85 -0.35 5.46
CA GLU A 64 11.27 0.28 6.73
C GLU A 64 10.15 0.27 7.78
N ARG A 65 8.92 0.51 7.35
CA ARG A 65 7.76 0.57 8.26
C ARG A 65 7.24 -0.81 8.66
N LEU A 66 7.26 -1.79 7.76
CA LEU A 66 6.63 -3.10 7.95
C LEU A 66 7.59 -4.20 8.43
N ASN A 67 8.85 -4.20 7.98
CA ASN A 67 9.81 -5.26 8.33
C ASN A 67 9.99 -5.48 9.84
N PRO A 68 10.00 -4.45 10.71
CA PRO A 68 10.19 -4.67 12.15
C PRO A 68 9.18 -5.62 12.80
N LYS A 69 7.98 -5.79 12.20
CA LYS A 69 6.89 -6.62 12.76
C LYS A 69 6.37 -7.69 11.80
N TYR A 70 6.52 -7.48 10.48
CA TYR A 70 5.83 -8.27 9.45
C TYR A 70 6.76 -8.85 8.39
N GLU A 71 8.07 -8.92 8.67
CA GLU A 71 9.04 -9.56 7.78
C GLU A 71 8.56 -10.94 7.30
N GLY A 72 8.67 -11.18 5.99
CA GLY A 72 8.25 -12.43 5.34
C GLY A 72 6.74 -12.61 5.18
N ARG A 73 5.92 -11.67 5.65
CA ARG A 73 4.45 -11.72 5.53
C ARG A 73 3.87 -10.81 4.44
N PHE A 74 4.70 -10.04 3.76
CA PHE A 74 4.26 -9.24 2.63
C PHE A 74 5.21 -9.38 1.45
N LYS A 75 4.68 -9.11 0.26
CA LYS A 75 5.45 -8.89 -0.96
C LYS A 75 5.08 -7.53 -1.53
N ILE A 76 6.07 -6.83 -2.08
CA ILE A 76 5.87 -5.58 -2.79
C ILE A 76 6.14 -5.84 -4.27
N VAL A 77 5.22 -5.45 -5.14
CA VAL A 77 5.38 -5.56 -6.60
C VAL A 77 5.03 -4.24 -7.28
N LEU A 78 5.79 -3.87 -8.30
CA LEU A 78 5.46 -2.80 -9.22
C LEU A 78 4.38 -3.30 -10.19
N VAL A 79 3.34 -2.51 -10.40
CA VAL A 79 2.28 -2.78 -11.37
C VAL A 79 2.05 -1.54 -12.24
N PRO A 80 1.47 -1.68 -13.45
CA PRO A 80 1.06 -0.53 -14.25
C PRO A 80 0.12 0.40 -13.48
N ASN A 81 -0.20 1.55 -14.07
CA ASN A 81 -1.19 2.47 -13.54
C ASN A 81 -2.62 1.89 -13.58
N ILE A 82 -2.92 0.89 -12.74
CA ILE A 82 -4.21 0.21 -12.66
C ILE A 82 -5.27 1.19 -12.13
N THR A 83 -6.20 1.57 -13.00
CA THR A 83 -7.32 2.46 -12.69
C THR A 83 -8.65 1.73 -12.49
N ASN A 84 -8.77 0.51 -13.02
CA ASN A 84 -10.00 -0.26 -13.01
C ASN A 84 -9.72 -1.71 -12.60
N ILE A 85 -10.51 -2.22 -11.65
CA ILE A 85 -10.55 -3.64 -11.31
C ILE A 85 -11.84 -4.20 -11.90
N CYS A 86 -11.72 -4.83 -13.06
CA CYS A 86 -12.86 -5.44 -13.77
C CYS A 86 -12.90 -6.94 -13.47
N TYR A 87 -14.07 -7.48 -13.16
CA TYR A 87 -14.22 -8.88 -12.79
C TYR A 87 -15.49 -9.51 -13.38
N GLY A 88 -15.43 -10.81 -13.65
CA GLY A 88 -16.53 -11.59 -14.20
C GLY A 88 -17.34 -12.36 -13.15
N ARG A 89 -18.24 -13.21 -13.61
CA ARG A 89 -18.99 -14.13 -12.73
C ARG A 89 -18.06 -15.24 -12.23
N GLY A 90 -18.09 -15.52 -10.92
CA GLY A 90 -17.42 -16.70 -10.35
C GLY A 90 -15.89 -16.60 -10.29
N VAL A 91 -15.32 -15.41 -10.12
CA VAL A 91 -13.86 -15.17 -10.11
C VAL A 91 -13.09 -15.80 -8.94
N GLY A 92 -13.77 -16.39 -7.96
CA GLY A 92 -13.13 -17.14 -6.88
C GLY A 92 -12.43 -16.30 -5.81
N TYR A 93 -12.55 -14.97 -5.85
CA TYR A 93 -12.07 -14.05 -4.82
C TYR A 93 -13.18 -13.13 -4.29
N LYS A 94 -12.92 -12.50 -3.15
CA LYS A 94 -13.80 -11.51 -2.52
C LYS A 94 -13.28 -10.10 -2.80
N ILE A 95 -14.20 -9.16 -2.97
CA ILE A 95 -13.92 -7.72 -2.91
C ILE A 95 -14.43 -7.23 -1.55
N GLU A 96 -13.56 -6.61 -0.77
CA GLU A 96 -13.86 -6.15 0.58
C GLU A 96 -13.32 -4.72 0.77
N GLU A 97 -14.15 -3.84 1.31
CA GLU A 97 -13.73 -2.52 1.78
C GLU A 97 -13.36 -2.61 3.27
N ILE A 98 -12.26 -1.96 3.66
CA ILE A 98 -11.85 -1.85 5.06
C ILE A 98 -12.06 -0.41 5.51
N VAL A 99 -13.03 -0.23 6.40
CA VAL A 99 -13.34 1.07 6.99
C VAL A 99 -12.53 1.22 8.28
N LEU A 100 -11.59 2.16 8.28
CA LEU A 100 -10.78 2.51 9.46
C LEU A 100 -11.52 3.54 10.33
N ASN A 101 -11.03 3.80 11.54
CA ASN A 101 -11.59 4.87 12.38
C ASN A 101 -11.41 6.26 11.74
N GLU A 102 -12.25 7.21 12.16
CA GLU A 102 -12.28 8.56 11.56
C GLU A 102 -10.94 9.30 11.64
N GLU A 103 -10.19 9.14 12.73
CA GLU A 103 -8.90 9.81 12.92
C GLU A 103 -7.88 9.32 11.88
N THR A 104 -7.86 8.01 11.64
CA THR A 104 -6.96 7.38 10.66
C THR A 104 -7.32 7.80 9.23
N GLN A 105 -8.62 7.91 8.93
CA GLN A 105 -9.10 8.37 7.62
C GLN A 105 -8.74 9.84 7.34
N LYS A 106 -8.51 10.66 8.37
CA LYS A 106 -8.08 12.07 8.20
C LYS A 106 -6.62 12.21 7.76
N ILE A 107 -5.81 11.16 7.85
CA ILE A 107 -4.41 11.16 7.41
C ILE A 107 -4.39 11.20 5.88
N SER A 108 -3.80 12.25 5.31
CA SER A 108 -3.83 12.52 3.88
C SER A 108 -2.42 12.62 3.30
N ALA A 109 -2.12 11.76 2.33
CA ALA A 109 -0.90 11.85 1.53
C ALA A 109 -0.71 13.24 0.90
N THR A 110 -1.80 13.91 0.49
CA THR A 110 -1.74 15.26 -0.10
C THR A 110 -1.28 16.30 0.92
N LYS A 111 -1.83 16.28 2.14
CA LYS A 111 -1.39 17.17 3.21
C LYS A 111 0.08 16.91 3.59
N ILE A 112 0.48 15.65 3.59
CA ILE A 112 1.87 15.25 3.86
C ILE A 112 2.80 15.81 2.78
N ARG A 113 2.48 15.62 1.49
CA ARG A 113 3.30 16.18 0.38
C ARG A 113 3.36 17.70 0.41
N ALA A 114 2.27 18.39 0.76
CA ALA A 114 2.26 19.84 0.93
C ALA A 114 3.25 20.27 2.02
N LYS A 115 3.20 19.63 3.19
CA LYS A 115 4.15 19.87 4.28
C LYS A 115 5.61 19.59 3.87
N MET A 116 5.87 18.48 3.17
CA MET A 116 7.22 18.17 2.68
C MET A 116 7.77 19.26 1.75
N ARG A 117 6.92 19.97 1.00
CA ARG A 117 7.35 21.12 0.18
C ARG A 117 7.63 22.36 1.02
N GLU A 118 6.79 22.64 2.02
CA GLU A 118 7.02 23.71 2.99
C GLU A 118 8.35 23.52 3.73
N ASP A 119 8.67 22.27 4.07
CA ASP A 119 9.90 21.86 4.76
C ASP A 119 11.13 21.74 3.81
N GLY A 120 10.94 21.92 2.49
CA GLY A 120 12.01 21.84 1.48
C GLY A 120 12.51 20.42 1.15
N GLU A 121 11.82 19.38 1.63
CA GLU A 121 12.12 17.97 1.36
C GLU A 121 11.63 17.50 -0.01
N LEU A 122 10.65 18.21 -0.57
CA LEU A 122 10.09 17.96 -1.88
C LEU A 122 10.11 19.24 -2.73
N LYS A 123 10.50 19.10 -4.01
CA LYS A 123 10.50 20.19 -4.98
C LYS A 123 9.09 20.56 -5.46
#